data_AF-A0A7X6NUH6-F1
#
_entry.id   AF-A0A7X6NUH6-F1
#
_cell.length_a   1.000
_cell.length_b   1.000
_cell.length_c   1.000
_cell.angle_alpha   90.00
_cell.angle_beta   90.00
_cell.angle_gamma   90.00
#
_symmetry.space_group_name_H-M   'P 1'
#
loop_
_entity.id
_entity.type
_entity.pdbx_description
1 polymer ?
#
loop_
_entity_poly.entity_id
_entity_poly.type
_entity_poly.pdbx_seq_one_letter_code
_entity_poly.pdbx_strand_id
1 'polypeptide(L)'
;SDQVAQLLAERQRRQAKRHERVMRKEKVSPEQALHRQLADKRKELNSLVAQYARLKGMPHSHVHAGLRRECGGPALGQATSAQIDARIRTIKRWLGR
;
A
#
# COMPACT_ATOMS: atom_id res chain seq x y z
N SER A 1 18.00 -27.18 -31.38
CA SER A 1 18.72 -26.37 -30.36
C SER A 1 18.06 -25.03 -30.04
N ASP A 2 16.80 -24.79 -30.45
CA ASP A 2 16.12 -23.49 -30.27
C ASP A 2 15.55 -23.23 -28.87
N GLN A 3 15.18 -24.27 -28.13
CA GLN A 3 14.56 -24.12 -26.80
C GLN A 3 15.49 -23.50 -25.76
N VAL A 4 16.79 -23.82 -25.83
CA VAL A 4 17.79 -23.31 -24.88
C VAL A 4 18.06 -21.82 -25.13
N ALA A 5 18.09 -21.40 -26.39
CA ALA A 5 18.27 -19.99 -26.78
C ALA A 5 17.10 -19.11 -26.29
N GLN A 6 15.86 -19.61 -26.40
CA GLN A 6 14.69 -18.90 -25.89
C GLN A 6 14.71 -18.73 -24.36
N LEU A 7 15.06 -19.79 -23.62
CA LEU A 7 15.16 -19.73 -22.16
C LEU A 7 16.26 -18.77 -21.67
N LEU A 8 17.40 -18.74 -22.36
CA LEU A 8 18.49 -17.80 -22.08
C LEU A 8 18.07 -16.35 -22.33
N ALA A 9 17.41 -16.07 -23.46
CA ALA A 9 16.90 -14.74 -23.78
C ALA A 9 15.86 -14.25 -22.76
N GLU A 10 14.98 -15.14 -22.31
CA GLU A 10 13.98 -14.81 -21.29
C GLU A 10 14.63 -14.51 -19.93
N ARG A 11 15.66 -15.27 -19.54
CA ARG A 11 16.43 -15.02 -18.30
C ARG A 11 17.15 -13.68 -18.34
N GLN A 12 17.80 -13.35 -19.46
CA GLN A 12 18.47 -12.06 -19.63
C GLN A 12 17.48 -10.89 -19.56
N ARG A 13 16.30 -11.00 -20.19
CA ARG A 13 15.22 -10.00 -20.09
C ARG A 13 14.74 -9.81 -18.65
N ARG A 14 14.59 -10.90 -17.89
CA ARG A 14 14.20 -10.84 -16.46
C ARG A 14 15.28 -10.16 -15.60
N GLN A 15 16.55 -10.45 -15.85
CA GLN A 15 17.67 -9.80 -15.15
C GLN A 15 17.76 -8.31 -15.49
N ALA A 16 17.63 -7.94 -16.76
CA ALA A 16 17.62 -6.54 -17.21
C ALA A 16 16.48 -5.75 -16.56
N LYS A 17 15.25 -6.27 -16.56
CA LYS A 17 14.10 -5.65 -15.88
C LYS A 17 14.32 -5.47 -14.37
N ARG A 18 14.94 -6.46 -13.71
CA ARG A 18 15.26 -6.36 -12.27
C ARG A 18 16.30 -5.28 -12.02
N HIS A 19 17.35 -5.22 -12.84
CA HIS A 19 18.41 -4.22 -12.72
C HIS A 19 17.90 -2.80 -13.00
N GLU A 20 17.06 -2.63 -14.01
CA GLU A 20 16.40 -1.36 -14.33
C GLU A 20 15.51 -0.87 -13.17
N ARG A 21 14.78 -1.78 -12.52
CA ARG A 21 13.95 -1.45 -11.35
C ARG A 21 14.79 -1.01 -10.15
N VAL A 22 16.00 -1.57 -9.98
CA VAL A 22 16.95 -1.19 -8.92
C VAL A 22 17.53 0.20 -9.21
N MET A 23 18.03 0.44 -10.43
CA MET A 23 18.54 1.73 -10.88
C MET A 23 17.51 2.88 -10.77
N ARG A 24 16.25 2.61 -11.13
CA ARG A 24 15.14 3.58 -10.96
C ARG A 24 14.81 3.87 -9.49
N LYS A 25 15.16 2.99 -8.56
CA LYS A 25 14.94 3.18 -7.12
C LYS A 25 16.02 4.07 -6.49
N GLU A 26 17.22 4.11 -7.06
CA GLU A 26 18.32 5.00 -6.62
C GLU A 26 18.14 6.46 -7.07
N LYS A 27 17.44 6.70 -8.18
CA LYS A 27 17.26 8.04 -8.77
C LYS A 27 16.03 8.82 -8.27
N VAL A 28 15.47 8.44 -7.13
CA VAL A 28 14.17 8.97 -6.67
C VAL A 28 14.37 10.23 -5.85
N SER A 29 13.71 11.32 -6.22
CA SER A 29 13.71 12.55 -5.43
C SER A 29 13.11 12.31 -4.02
N PRO A 30 13.57 12.99 -2.96
CA PRO A 30 12.97 12.92 -1.63
C PRO A 30 11.45 13.13 -1.62
N GLU A 31 10.92 14.03 -2.44
CA GLU A 31 9.47 14.27 -2.56
C GLU A 31 8.73 13.04 -3.10
N GLN A 32 9.29 12.41 -4.14
CA GLN A 32 8.73 11.18 -4.71
C GLN A 32 8.80 10.03 -3.70
N ALA A 33 9.83 9.98 -2.87
CA ALA A 33 9.93 8.99 -1.79
C ALA A 33 8.83 9.21 -0.74
N LEU A 34 8.57 10.45 -0.33
CA LEU A 34 7.49 10.80 0.60
C LEU A 34 6.11 10.45 0.03
N HIS A 35 5.86 10.78 -1.24
CA HIS A 35 4.60 10.42 -1.91
C HIS A 35 4.39 8.90 -1.96
N ARG A 36 5.44 8.12 -2.20
CA ARG A 36 5.37 6.65 -2.16
C ARG A 36 5.06 6.14 -0.76
N GLN A 37 5.75 6.66 0.27
CA GLN A 37 5.48 6.28 1.66
C GLN A 37 4.02 6.54 2.03
N LEU A 38 3.46 7.69 1.62
CA LEU A 38 2.04 8.00 1.84
C LEU A 38 1.12 7.03 1.10
N ALA A 39 1.44 6.67 -0.15
CA ALA A 39 0.68 5.69 -0.92
C ALA A 39 0.71 4.29 -0.27
N ASP A 40 1.87 3.87 0.23
CA ASP A 40 2.04 2.59 0.93
C ASP A 40 1.21 2.54 2.21
N LYS A 41 1.20 3.61 3.01
CA LYS A 41 0.33 3.72 4.19
C LYS A 41 -1.15 3.66 3.84
N ARG A 42 -1.58 4.32 2.75
CA ARG A 42 -2.98 4.24 2.27
C ARG A 42 -3.34 2.81 1.88
N LYS A 43 -2.42 2.09 1.24
CA LYS A 43 -2.60 0.69 0.85
C LYS A 43 -2.71 -0.21 2.09
N GLU A 44 -1.85 -0.02 3.09
CA GLU A 44 -1.94 -0.73 4.37
C GLU A 44 -3.30 -0.51 5.03
N LEU A 45 -3.73 0.76 5.15
CA LEU A 45 -5.02 1.10 5.74
C LEU A 45 -6.18 0.43 4.99
N ASN A 46 -6.19 0.46 3.65
CA ASN A 46 -7.25 -0.17 2.86
C ASN A 46 -7.29 -1.69 3.07
N SER A 47 -6.12 -2.34 3.18
CA SER A 47 -6.03 -3.78 3.44
C SER A 47 -6.61 -4.13 4.82
N LEU A 48 -6.27 -3.36 5.86
CA LEU A 48 -6.81 -3.55 7.21
C LEU A 48 -8.33 -3.30 7.25
N VAL A 49 -8.82 -2.28 6.55
CA VAL A 49 -10.25 -1.99 6.43
C VAL A 49 -10.99 -3.15 5.77
N ALA A 50 -10.46 -3.69 4.67
CA ALA A 50 -11.05 -4.84 4.00
C ALA A 50 -11.09 -6.08 4.89
N GLN A 51 -10.00 -6.34 5.62
CA GLN A 51 -9.94 -7.45 6.58
C GLN A 51 -11.00 -7.30 7.67
N TYR A 52 -11.07 -6.13 8.33
CA TYR A 52 -12.02 -5.88 9.41
C TYR A 52 -13.48 -5.94 8.94
N ALA A 53 -13.78 -5.31 7.79
CA ALA A 53 -15.09 -5.33 7.17
C ALA A 53 -15.59 -6.75 6.90
N ARG A 54 -14.73 -7.60 6.32
CA ARG A 54 -15.03 -9.01 6.09
C ARG A 54 -15.29 -9.77 7.39
N LEU A 55 -14.46 -9.55 8.42
CA LEU A 55 -14.60 -10.24 9.71
C LEU A 55 -15.88 -9.84 10.45
N LYS A 56 -16.31 -8.58 10.35
CA LYS A 56 -17.50 -8.07 11.03
C LYS A 56 -18.77 -8.08 10.15
N GLY A 57 -18.68 -8.50 8.89
CA GLY A 57 -19.81 -8.46 7.95
C GLY A 57 -20.31 -7.05 7.63
N MET A 58 -19.43 -6.04 7.68
CA MET A 58 -19.80 -4.63 7.49
C MET A 58 -19.33 -4.10 6.12
N PRO A 59 -20.03 -3.14 5.49
CA PRO A 59 -19.54 -2.49 4.29
C PRO A 59 -18.26 -1.67 4.55
N HIS A 60 -17.31 -1.64 3.61
CA HIS A 60 -16.06 -0.85 3.72
C HIS A 60 -16.31 0.63 4.08
N SER A 61 -17.37 1.22 3.51
CA SER A 61 -17.76 2.61 3.75
C SER A 61 -18.07 2.88 5.23
N HIS A 62 -18.69 1.93 5.92
CA HIS A 62 -19.03 2.04 7.33
C HIS A 62 -17.79 1.99 8.22
N VAL A 63 -16.82 1.12 7.89
CA VAL A 63 -15.54 1.03 8.60
C VAL A 63 -14.75 2.32 8.44
N HIS A 64 -14.64 2.85 7.21
CA HIS A 64 -14.02 4.15 6.98
C HIS A 64 -14.74 5.31 7.70
N ALA A 65 -16.07 5.30 7.75
CA ALA A 65 -16.84 6.29 8.50
C ALA A 65 -16.57 6.19 10.01
N GLY A 66 -16.50 4.97 10.57
CA GLY A 66 -16.10 4.75 11.96
C GLY A 66 -14.71 5.28 12.27
N LEU A 67 -13.74 4.99 11.40
CA LEU A 67 -12.37 5.49 11.53
C LEU A 67 -12.31 7.03 11.50
N ARG A 68 -13.11 7.68 10.64
CA ARG A 68 -13.21 9.14 10.62
C ARG A 68 -13.87 9.71 11.88
N ARG A 69 -14.85 9.02 12.47
CA ARG A 69 -15.46 9.45 13.73
C ARG A 69 -14.48 9.35 14.91
N GLU A 70 -13.69 8.27 14.99
CA GLU A 70 -12.73 8.09 16.10
C GLU A 70 -11.45 8.93 15.94
N CYS A 71 -10.92 9.06 14.71
CA CYS A 71 -9.66 9.77 14.47
C CYS A 71 -9.81 11.21 13.94
N GLY A 72 -11.01 11.60 13.51
CA GLY A 72 -11.26 12.86 12.80
C GLY A 72 -10.67 12.92 11.40
N GLY A 73 -10.70 14.13 10.83
CA GLY A 73 -10.07 14.49 9.56
C GLY A 73 -10.85 14.11 8.29
N PRO A 74 -10.33 14.49 7.11
CA PRO A 74 -11.01 14.38 5.83
C PRO A 74 -11.02 12.94 5.27
N ALA A 75 -11.55 12.77 4.05
CA ALA A 75 -11.50 11.51 3.32
C ALA A 75 -10.05 11.04 3.07
N LEU A 76 -9.85 9.74 2.84
CA LEU A 76 -8.51 9.13 2.74
C LEU A 76 -7.59 9.80 1.71
N GLY A 77 -8.14 10.23 0.56
CA GLY A 77 -7.38 10.91 -0.48
C GLY A 77 -6.77 12.24 -0.06
N GLN A 78 -7.39 12.92 0.91
CA GLN A 78 -6.98 14.22 1.45
C GLN A 78 -6.36 14.10 2.85
N ALA A 79 -6.34 12.91 3.44
CA ALA A 79 -5.81 12.69 4.78
C ALA A 79 -4.29 12.86 4.81
N THR A 80 -3.80 13.50 5.87
CA THR A 80 -2.37 13.65 6.15
C THR A 80 -1.76 12.31 6.57
N SER A 81 -0.44 12.20 6.49
CA SER A 81 0.31 11.00 6.93
C SER A 81 -0.02 10.65 8.39
N ALA A 82 -0.05 11.64 9.29
CA ALA A 82 -0.38 11.45 10.70
C ALA A 82 -1.81 10.94 10.93
N GLN A 83 -2.78 11.43 10.16
CA GLN A 83 -4.17 10.95 10.21
C GLN A 83 -4.30 9.51 9.72
N ILE A 84 -3.56 9.12 8.67
CA ILE A 84 -3.54 7.74 8.18
C ILE A 84 -2.91 6.82 9.23
N ASP A 85 -1.80 7.21 9.85
CA ASP A 85 -1.17 6.44 10.92
C ASP A 85 -2.10 6.26 12.13
N ALA A 86 -2.83 7.31 12.52
CA ALA A 86 -3.82 7.23 13.60
C ALA A 86 -4.93 6.24 13.26
N ARG A 87 -5.42 6.23 12.01
CA ARG A 87 -6.43 5.28 11.53
C ARG A 87 -5.90 3.85 11.50
N ILE A 88 -4.66 3.64 11.04
CA ILE A 88 -3.99 2.32 11.05
C ILE A 88 -3.88 1.78 12.49
N ARG A 89 -3.41 2.60 13.43
CA ARG A 89 -3.34 2.20 14.85
C ARG A 89 -4.71 1.81 15.39
N THR A 90 -5.73 2.60 15.05
CA THR A 90 -7.10 2.37 15.51
C THR A 90 -7.70 1.07 14.99
N ILE A 91 -7.61 0.81 13.69
CA ILE A 91 -8.15 -0.44 13.14
C ILE A 91 -7.37 -1.67 13.60
N LYS A 92 -6.06 -1.56 13.84
CA LYS A 92 -5.28 -2.63 14.47
C LYS A 92 -5.78 -2.93 15.89
N ARG A 93 -6.15 -1.93 16.68
CA ARG A 93 -6.80 -2.15 17.99
C ARG A 93 -8.16 -2.83 17.85
N TRP A 94 -8.95 -2.49 16.83
CA TRP A 94 -10.24 -3.14 16.61
C TRP A 94 -10.11 -4.60 16.15
N LEU A 95 -9.03 -4.95 15.43
CA LEU A 95 -8.72 -6.31 14.99
C LEU A 95 -8.12 -7.18 16.10
N GLY A 96 -7.39 -6.58 17.04
CA GLY A 96 -6.79 -7.27 18.19
C GLY A 96 -7.70 -7.36 19.42
N ARG A 97 -8.95 -6.90 19.31
CA ARG A 97 -10.02 -7.10 20.29
C ARG A 97 -10.99 -8.16 19.77
#